data_AF-A0A3S0ZGE2-F1
#
_entry.id   AF-A0A3S0ZGE2-F1
#
_cell.length_a   1.000
_cell.length_b   1.000
_cell.length_c   1.000
_cell.angle_alpha   90.00
_cell.angle_beta   90.00
_cell.angle_gamma   90.00
#
_symmetry.space_group_name_H-M   'P 1'
#
loop_
_entity.id
_entity.type
_entity.pdbx_description
1 polymer ?
#
loop_
_entity_poly.entity_id
_entity_poly.type
_entity_poly.pdbx_seq_one_letter_code
_entity_poly.pdbx_strand_id
1 'polypeptide(L)'
;MALPDCNSTHPTCEREFSGCDQHALCRVIYPLRQDDPTKPGHCTCMVGYHGDGYWCRANVDPCQTERYGGCDRDRASCAYSPPGVTDLQDNEAVCRCLPGYEGNGTLCSQDMMDLVSRIPALTYFVSFLDQVTDINATELMRESTQNITLFAPLSENHADLKFSDLVVEGEMFRLPEKPMEEVKSSTQGMINQVTALGGQVINITVDSSGKLYANNVPIVEKNIATMNGLLHITETPISSHTSIHAPSSYSTEKSNSTIIAVCVVTIIVVAIIILVVAVLFIKSKKNGDLNIFNRRRYTKGSDTTVSFARLGAHEDDL
;
A
#
# COMPACT_ATOMS: atom_id res chain seq x y z
N MET A 1 -71.55 19.11 -2.06
CA MET A 1 -70.22 18.60 -2.43
C MET A 1 -70.02 17.32 -1.65
N ALA A 2 -70.04 16.16 -2.31
CA ALA A 2 -69.84 14.88 -1.65
C ALA A 2 -68.34 14.70 -1.33
N LEU A 3 -68.03 14.21 -0.13
CA LEU A 3 -66.68 13.80 0.23
C LEU A 3 -66.24 12.66 -0.72
N PRO A 4 -65.02 12.67 -1.26
CA PRO A 4 -64.56 11.60 -2.14
C PRO A 4 -64.49 10.29 -1.36
N ASP A 5 -65.03 9.25 -1.98
CA ASP A 5 -65.08 7.88 -1.47
C ASP A 5 -63.65 7.33 -1.31
N CYS A 6 -63.20 7.09 -0.08
CA CYS A 6 -61.85 6.61 0.24
C CYS A 6 -61.53 5.20 -0.29
N ASN A 7 -62.47 4.55 -1.00
CA ASN A 7 -62.37 3.18 -1.46
C ASN A 7 -62.17 3.05 -2.99
N SER A 8 -61.99 4.16 -3.70
CA SER A 8 -61.67 4.16 -5.14
C SER A 8 -60.20 4.53 -5.35
N THR A 9 -59.43 3.64 -5.96
CA THR A 9 -58.07 3.97 -6.44
C THR A 9 -58.18 5.09 -7.47
N HIS A 10 -57.58 6.25 -7.18
CA HIS A 10 -57.55 7.35 -8.14
C HIS A 10 -56.73 6.91 -9.37
N PRO A 11 -57.13 7.25 -10.62
CA PRO A 11 -56.43 6.83 -11.84
C PRO A 11 -54.92 7.14 -11.81
N THR A 12 -54.55 8.25 -11.18
CA THR A 12 -53.16 8.67 -10.91
C THR A 12 -52.33 7.67 -10.11
N CYS A 13 -52.94 6.96 -9.16
CA CYS A 13 -52.28 6.00 -8.29
C CYS A 13 -52.53 4.55 -8.71
N GLU A 14 -53.09 4.34 -9.90
CA GLU A 14 -53.07 3.03 -10.55
C GLU A 14 -51.63 2.70 -10.98
N ARG A 15 -51.24 1.42 -10.84
CA ARG A 15 -49.83 0.96 -10.92
C ARG A 15 -49.09 1.34 -12.21
N GLU A 16 -49.80 1.55 -13.32
CA GLU A 16 -49.19 1.91 -14.60
C GLU A 16 -48.94 3.41 -14.78
N PHE A 17 -49.56 4.28 -13.97
CA PHE A 17 -49.54 5.74 -14.16
C PHE A 17 -48.75 6.51 -13.09
N SER A 18 -48.54 5.93 -11.90
CA SER A 18 -47.88 6.63 -10.79
C SER A 18 -46.35 6.59 -10.86
N GLY A 19 -45.79 5.52 -11.44
CA GLY A 19 -44.35 5.26 -11.48
C GLY A 19 -43.71 4.97 -10.12
N CYS A 20 -44.48 4.84 -9.04
CA CYS A 20 -43.95 4.57 -7.70
C CYS A 20 -43.28 3.18 -7.61
N ASP A 21 -42.32 3.04 -6.70
CA ASP A 21 -41.75 1.72 -6.35
C ASP A 21 -42.86 0.79 -5.84
N GLN A 22 -42.69 -0.52 -6.04
CA GLN A 22 -43.64 -1.52 -5.50
C GLN A 22 -43.75 -1.49 -3.96
N HIS A 23 -42.72 -0.97 -3.28
CA HIS A 23 -42.68 -0.76 -1.84
C HIS A 23 -42.95 0.71 -1.46
N ALA A 24 -43.62 1.47 -2.32
CA ALA A 24 -44.07 2.83 -2.03
C ALA A 24 -45.59 2.95 -2.02
N LEU A 25 -46.09 3.86 -1.19
CA LEU A 25 -47.48 4.31 -1.18
C LEU A 25 -47.62 5.52 -2.09
N CYS A 26 -48.53 5.42 -3.06
CA CYS A 26 -48.96 6.56 -3.86
C CYS A 26 -50.08 7.32 -3.14
N ARG A 27 -49.93 8.64 -3.01
CA ARG A 27 -50.99 9.54 -2.54
C ARG A 27 -51.23 10.66 -3.53
N VAL A 28 -52.50 10.96 -3.79
CA VAL A 28 -52.87 12.13 -4.57
C VAL A 28 -52.84 13.35 -3.66
N ILE A 29 -52.04 14.35 -4.00
CA ILE A 29 -52.01 15.62 -3.27
C ILE A 29 -52.92 16.60 -4.00
N TYR A 30 -53.86 17.23 -3.28
CA TYR A 30 -54.75 18.25 -3.82
C TYR A 30 -54.35 19.66 -3.32
N PRO A 31 -54.43 20.70 -4.17
CA PRO A 31 -54.77 20.65 -5.59
C PRO A 31 -53.68 19.95 -6.40
N LEU A 32 -54.06 19.27 -7.49
CA LEU A 32 -53.11 18.59 -8.37
C LEU A 32 -52.06 19.62 -8.83
N ARG A 33 -50.76 19.32 -8.68
CA ARG A 33 -49.70 20.20 -9.19
C ARG A 33 -49.93 20.41 -10.69
N GLN A 34 -50.04 21.66 -11.09
CA GLN A 34 -50.30 22.08 -12.47
C GLN A 34 -49.04 21.99 -13.35
N ASP A 35 -47.91 21.66 -12.73
CA ASP A 35 -46.57 21.83 -13.29
C ASP A 35 -46.03 20.57 -13.99
N ASP A 36 -46.62 19.39 -13.76
CA ASP A 36 -46.24 18.15 -14.47
C ASP A 36 -47.42 17.17 -14.63
N PRO A 37 -48.11 17.17 -15.78
CA PRO A 37 -49.23 16.27 -16.06
C PRO A 37 -48.81 14.80 -16.28
N THR A 38 -47.52 14.46 -16.22
CA THR A 38 -47.02 13.09 -16.46
C THR A 38 -46.83 12.27 -15.18
N LYS A 39 -46.83 12.89 -13.98
CA LYS A 39 -46.69 12.20 -12.68
C LYS A 39 -47.52 12.86 -11.56
N PRO A 40 -48.84 12.63 -11.50
CA PRO A 40 -49.69 13.33 -10.54
C PRO A 40 -49.70 12.74 -9.12
N GLY A 41 -49.00 11.61 -8.89
CA GLY A 41 -48.95 10.89 -7.62
C GLY A 41 -47.71 11.24 -6.80
N HIS A 42 -47.88 11.52 -5.52
CA HIS A 42 -46.76 11.61 -4.59
C HIS A 42 -46.46 10.22 -4.03
N CYS A 43 -45.26 9.71 -4.33
CA CYS A 43 -44.79 8.42 -3.83
C CYS A 43 -44.03 8.62 -2.52
N THR A 44 -44.26 7.74 -1.55
CA THR A 44 -43.49 7.68 -0.30
C THR A 44 -43.22 6.22 0.03
N CYS A 45 -41.98 5.87 0.38
CA CYS A 45 -41.67 4.49 0.75
C CYS A 45 -42.52 4.00 1.93
N MET A 46 -42.87 2.71 1.91
CA MET A 46 -43.58 2.04 2.99
C MET A 46 -42.71 1.95 4.24
N VAL A 47 -43.34 1.74 5.41
CA VAL A 47 -42.61 1.51 6.66
C VAL A 47 -41.69 0.30 6.52
N GLY A 48 -40.44 0.46 6.96
CA GLY A 48 -39.39 -0.55 6.77
C GLY A 48 -38.61 -0.38 5.46
N TYR A 49 -38.91 0.64 4.66
CA TYR A 49 -38.16 1.01 3.47
C TYR A 49 -37.73 2.48 3.52
N HIS A 50 -36.69 2.81 2.75
CA HIS A 50 -36.19 4.17 2.58
C HIS A 50 -35.92 4.50 1.11
N GLY A 51 -36.00 5.77 0.75
CA GLY A 51 -35.69 6.28 -0.59
C GLY A 51 -36.57 7.44 -0.99
N ASP A 52 -36.71 7.69 -2.29
CA ASP A 52 -37.49 8.82 -2.83
C ASP A 52 -38.95 8.46 -3.17
N GLY A 53 -39.37 7.22 -2.89
CA GLY A 53 -40.70 6.71 -3.24
C GLY A 53 -40.83 6.16 -4.66
N TYR A 54 -39.89 6.48 -5.56
CA TYR A 54 -39.76 5.86 -6.88
C TYR A 54 -38.71 4.74 -6.87
N TRP A 55 -37.80 4.81 -5.91
CA TRP A 55 -36.85 3.79 -5.52
C TRP A 55 -36.95 3.60 -4.00
N CYS A 56 -37.28 2.38 -3.57
CA CYS A 56 -37.37 2.06 -2.15
C CYS A 56 -36.53 0.82 -1.81
N ARG A 57 -35.57 0.96 -0.90
CA ARG A 57 -34.79 -0.15 -0.35
C ARG A 57 -35.26 -0.54 1.04
N ALA A 58 -35.24 -1.84 1.30
CA ALA A 58 -35.61 -2.37 2.60
C ALA A 58 -34.54 -2.01 3.64
N ASN A 59 -34.98 -1.60 4.82
CA ASN A 59 -34.12 -1.42 5.97
C ASN A 59 -33.69 -2.80 6.48
N VAL A 60 -32.46 -3.20 6.17
CA VAL A 60 -31.85 -4.42 6.68
C VAL A 60 -30.88 -4.03 7.78
N ASP A 61 -31.02 -4.66 8.95
CA ASP A 61 -30.05 -4.47 10.04
C ASP A 61 -28.76 -5.26 9.72
N PRO A 62 -27.65 -4.57 9.38
CA PRO A 62 -26.39 -5.23 9.07
C PRO A 62 -25.81 -5.97 10.28
N CYS A 63 -26.14 -5.59 11.52
CA CYS A 63 -25.69 -6.25 12.74
C CYS A 63 -26.30 -7.66 12.92
N GLN A 64 -27.43 -7.95 12.28
CA GLN A 64 -28.06 -9.28 12.31
C GLN A 64 -27.59 -10.19 11.17
N THR A 65 -26.74 -9.69 10.28
CA THR A 65 -26.18 -10.49 9.19
C THR A 65 -25.04 -11.38 9.69
N GLU A 66 -24.66 -12.38 8.89
CA GLU A 66 -23.49 -13.21 9.18
C GLU A 66 -22.19 -12.41 9.32
N ARG A 67 -22.11 -11.25 8.65
CA ARG A 67 -20.97 -10.35 8.73
C ARG A 67 -20.99 -9.44 9.97
N TYR A 68 -22.05 -9.46 10.77
CA TYR A 68 -22.18 -8.68 12.01
C TYR A 68 -21.84 -7.18 11.82
N GLY A 69 -22.36 -6.59 10.74
CA GLY A 69 -22.09 -5.20 10.36
C GLY A 69 -20.66 -4.90 9.92
N GLY A 70 -19.81 -5.92 9.76
CA GLY A 70 -18.36 -5.75 9.57
C GLY A 70 -17.61 -5.49 10.88
N CYS A 71 -18.30 -5.51 12.03
CA CYS A 71 -17.68 -5.32 13.33
C CYS A 71 -16.90 -6.55 13.77
N ASP A 72 -15.93 -6.35 14.65
CA ASP A 72 -15.23 -7.43 15.34
C ASP A 72 -16.23 -8.24 16.18
N ARG A 73 -16.50 -9.49 15.75
CA ARG A 73 -17.64 -10.27 16.26
C ARG A 73 -17.52 -10.58 17.75
N ASP A 74 -16.30 -10.83 18.22
CA ASP A 74 -16.06 -11.27 19.59
C ASP A 74 -15.72 -10.10 20.53
N ARG A 75 -15.36 -8.94 19.97
CA ARG A 75 -14.73 -7.84 20.73
C ARG A 75 -15.31 -6.46 20.45
N ALA A 76 -16.35 -6.35 19.63
CA ALA A 76 -17.07 -5.11 19.40
C ALA A 76 -18.59 -5.27 19.56
N SER A 77 -19.23 -4.19 20.01
CA SER A 77 -20.66 -3.99 19.88
C SER A 77 -20.99 -3.44 18.49
N CYS A 78 -22.06 -3.97 17.89
CA CYS A 78 -22.62 -3.47 16.65
C CYS A 78 -23.91 -2.72 16.95
N ALA A 79 -24.00 -1.47 16.50
CA ALA A 79 -25.21 -0.67 16.58
C ALA A 79 -25.62 -0.19 15.19
N TYR A 80 -26.91 -0.24 14.89
CA TYR A 80 -27.44 0.23 13.62
C TYR A 80 -28.71 1.06 13.87
N SER A 81 -28.75 2.23 13.24
CA SER A 81 -29.93 3.08 13.20
C SER A 81 -30.46 3.03 11.77
N PRO A 82 -31.66 2.49 11.53
CA PRO A 82 -32.23 2.47 10.17
C PRO A 82 -32.34 3.88 9.59
N PRO A 83 -32.15 4.04 8.27
CA PRO A 83 -32.38 5.31 7.61
C PRO A 83 -33.86 5.72 7.70
N GLY A 84 -34.10 7.03 7.69
CA GLY A 84 -35.43 7.60 7.59
C GLY A 84 -36.08 7.27 6.26
N VAL A 85 -37.42 7.27 6.22
CA VAL A 85 -38.20 6.82 5.04
C VAL A 85 -37.85 7.59 3.75
N THR A 86 -37.36 8.82 3.86
CA THR A 86 -36.97 9.67 2.73
C THR A 86 -35.47 9.67 2.42
N ASP A 87 -34.66 8.97 3.21
CA ASP A 87 -33.21 8.97 3.06
C ASP A 87 -32.83 8.15 1.83
N LEU A 88 -31.88 8.65 1.04
CA LEU A 88 -31.48 8.02 -0.22
C LEU A 88 -30.35 7.00 -0.08
N GLN A 89 -29.78 6.88 1.12
CA GLN A 89 -28.62 6.04 1.40
C GLN A 89 -28.91 5.17 2.62
N ASP A 90 -28.33 3.97 2.61
CA ASP A 90 -28.31 3.12 3.79
C ASP A 90 -27.44 3.78 4.87
N ASN A 91 -27.81 3.61 6.12
CA ASN A 91 -26.88 3.89 7.21
C ASN A 91 -25.87 2.75 7.33
N GLU A 92 -24.67 3.06 7.81
CA GLU A 92 -23.67 2.04 8.10
C GLU A 92 -23.84 1.52 9.54
N ALA A 93 -23.34 0.30 9.78
CA ALA A 93 -23.20 -0.21 11.14
C ALA A 93 -22.13 0.62 11.88
N VAL A 94 -22.43 0.99 13.12
CA VAL A 94 -21.48 1.64 14.01
C VAL A 94 -20.88 0.59 14.93
N CYS A 95 -19.60 0.31 14.72
CA CYS A 95 -18.83 -0.63 15.53
C CYS A 95 -18.13 0.10 16.68
N ARG A 96 -18.22 -0.42 17.91
CA ARG A 96 -17.45 0.09 19.06
C ARG A 96 -16.84 -1.06 19.83
N CYS A 97 -15.52 -1.02 20.04
CA CYS A 97 -14.82 -2.01 20.83
C CYS A 97 -15.40 -2.10 22.25
N LEU A 98 -15.46 -3.33 22.75
CA LEU A 98 -15.91 -3.62 24.11
C LEU A 98 -14.84 -3.15 25.13
N PRO A 99 -15.22 -2.94 26.41
CA PRO A 99 -14.26 -2.56 27.45
C PRO A 99 -13.09 -3.53 27.52
N GLY A 100 -11.87 -2.98 27.60
CA GLY A 100 -10.62 -3.76 27.58
C GLY A 100 -10.01 -3.98 26.19
N TYR A 101 -10.64 -3.45 25.14
CA TYR A 101 -10.12 -3.46 23.77
C TYR A 101 -10.10 -2.07 23.17
N GLU A 102 -9.15 -1.83 22.27
CA GLU A 102 -9.01 -0.58 21.51
C GLU A 102 -8.87 -0.88 20.01
N GLY A 103 -9.27 0.09 19.18
CA GLY A 103 -9.26 -0.05 17.73
C GLY A 103 -10.43 0.67 17.05
N ASN A 104 -10.66 0.36 15.78
CA ASN A 104 -11.69 1.03 14.96
C ASN A 104 -13.07 0.35 14.99
N GLY A 105 -13.26 -0.66 15.85
CA GLY A 105 -14.50 -1.43 15.94
C GLY A 105 -14.61 -2.62 14.97
N THR A 106 -13.90 -2.60 13.85
CA THR A 106 -13.78 -3.76 12.92
C THR A 106 -12.62 -4.68 13.31
N LEU A 107 -11.57 -4.10 13.92
CA LEU A 107 -10.44 -4.79 14.53
C LEU A 107 -10.24 -4.19 15.91
N CYS A 108 -10.53 -4.97 16.96
CA CYS A 108 -10.41 -4.56 18.36
C CYS A 108 -9.39 -5.44 19.08
N SER A 109 -8.34 -4.85 19.62
CA SER A 109 -7.22 -5.60 20.20
C SER A 109 -6.95 -5.16 21.63
N GLN A 110 -6.55 -6.12 22.45
CA GLN A 110 -6.24 -5.88 23.86
C GLN A 110 -4.86 -5.24 23.98
N ASP A 111 -3.85 -5.86 23.38
CA ASP A 111 -2.46 -5.42 23.43
C ASP A 111 -1.79 -5.54 22.06
N MET A 112 -0.55 -5.05 21.95
CA MET A 112 0.22 -5.05 20.72
C MET A 112 0.44 -6.45 20.15
N MET A 113 0.69 -7.45 21.02
CA MET A 113 0.91 -8.83 20.57
C MET A 113 -0.38 -9.45 20.00
N ASP A 114 -1.50 -9.21 20.66
CA ASP A 114 -2.83 -9.60 20.18
C ASP A 114 -3.16 -8.91 18.84
N LEU A 115 -2.84 -7.62 18.69
CA LEU A 115 -3.06 -6.90 17.42
C LEU A 115 -2.25 -7.48 16.26
N VAL A 116 -0.92 -7.61 16.40
CA VAL A 116 -0.06 -8.07 15.30
C VAL A 116 -0.41 -9.51 14.86
N SER A 117 -0.87 -10.34 15.80
CA SER A 117 -1.31 -11.71 15.52
C SER A 117 -2.62 -11.77 14.74
N ARG A 118 -3.43 -10.71 14.78
CA ARG A 118 -4.75 -10.64 14.13
C ARG A 118 -4.72 -9.96 12.77
N ILE A 119 -3.61 -9.33 12.39
CA ILE A 119 -3.43 -8.70 11.08
C ILE A 119 -2.77 -9.73 10.15
N PRO A 120 -3.48 -10.32 9.16
CA PRO A 120 -2.92 -11.39 8.33
C PRO A 120 -1.67 -10.96 7.54
N ALA A 121 -1.60 -9.68 7.17
CA ALA A 121 -0.46 -9.11 6.45
C ALA A 121 0.85 -9.13 7.27
N LEU A 122 0.78 -9.29 8.59
CA LEU A 122 1.94 -9.31 9.49
C LEU A 122 2.42 -10.73 9.84
N THR A 123 1.98 -11.76 9.12
CA THR A 123 2.35 -13.17 9.41
C THR A 123 3.87 -13.38 9.53
N TYR A 124 4.66 -12.81 8.62
CA TYR A 124 6.12 -12.92 8.69
C TYR A 124 6.72 -12.18 9.88
N PHE A 125 6.15 -11.05 10.26
CA PHE A 125 6.58 -10.28 11.42
C PHE A 125 6.27 -11.03 12.72
N VAL A 126 5.11 -11.70 12.82
CA VAL A 126 4.80 -12.60 13.93
C VAL A 126 5.81 -13.74 14.04
N SER A 127 6.20 -14.35 12.91
CA SER A 127 7.26 -15.38 12.90
C SER A 127 8.64 -14.85 13.34
N PHE A 128 8.90 -13.56 13.14
CA PHE A 128 10.08 -12.89 13.70
C PHE A 128 9.95 -12.69 15.21
N LEU A 129 8.79 -12.25 15.70
CA LEU A 129 8.53 -12.09 17.14
C LEU A 129 8.67 -13.42 17.90
N ASP A 130 8.26 -14.54 17.31
CA ASP A 130 8.43 -15.87 17.91
C ASP A 130 9.91 -16.25 18.14
N GLN A 131 10.84 -15.62 17.42
CA GLN A 131 12.28 -15.81 17.58
C GLN A 131 12.91 -14.86 18.61
N VAL A 132 12.17 -13.86 19.08
CA VAL A 132 12.63 -12.91 20.10
C VAL A 132 12.58 -13.60 21.47
N THR A 133 13.75 -13.96 22.01
CA THR A 133 13.86 -14.64 23.32
C THR A 133 13.96 -13.67 24.50
N ASP A 134 13.99 -12.36 24.25
CA ASP A 134 14.04 -11.36 25.31
C ASP A 134 12.68 -11.26 26.01
N ILE A 135 12.67 -11.64 27.29
CA ILE A 135 11.47 -11.63 28.13
C ILE A 135 10.95 -10.20 28.29
N ASN A 136 11.82 -9.19 28.39
CA ASN A 136 11.39 -7.81 28.56
C ASN A 136 10.70 -7.29 27.30
N ALA A 137 11.17 -7.69 26.11
CA ALA A 137 10.53 -7.37 24.84
C ALA A 137 9.14 -8.01 24.72
N THR A 138 9.02 -9.27 25.14
CA THR A 138 7.74 -10.00 25.13
C THR A 138 6.74 -9.38 26.10
N GLU A 139 7.19 -9.03 27.30
CA GLU A 139 6.37 -8.35 28.30
C GLU A 139 5.93 -6.97 27.82
N LEU A 140 6.84 -6.23 27.18
CA LEU A 140 6.57 -4.90 26.62
C LEU A 140 5.41 -4.90 25.62
N MET A 141 5.28 -5.97 24.83
CA MET A 141 4.22 -6.12 23.84
C MET A 141 2.85 -6.46 24.47
N ARG A 142 2.83 -7.05 25.66
CA ARG A 142 1.63 -7.61 26.32
C ARG A 142 1.13 -6.77 27.50
N GLU A 143 2.02 -6.01 28.13
CA GLU A 143 1.69 -5.21 29.31
C GLU A 143 0.77 -4.04 28.91
N SER A 144 -0.48 -4.11 29.37
CA SER A 144 -1.54 -3.17 28.99
C SER A 144 -1.31 -1.73 29.46
N THR A 145 -0.43 -1.53 30.45
CA THR A 145 -0.19 -0.21 31.07
C THR A 145 0.95 0.57 30.43
N GLN A 146 1.76 -0.07 29.60
CA GLN A 146 2.86 0.58 28.91
C GLN A 146 2.34 1.28 27.66
N ASN A 147 2.92 2.42 27.32
CA ASN A 147 2.66 3.09 26.07
C ASN A 147 3.81 2.76 25.12
N ILE A 148 3.53 2.09 24.02
CA ILE A 148 4.53 1.78 23.00
C ILE A 148 4.11 2.27 21.63
N THR A 149 5.09 2.54 20.78
CA THR A 149 4.88 2.66 19.33
C THR A 149 5.72 1.61 18.62
N LEU A 150 5.07 0.78 17.82
CA LEU A 150 5.72 -0.30 17.08
C LEU A 150 5.70 0.00 15.58
N PHE A 151 6.84 -0.19 14.93
CA PHE A 151 6.96 -0.17 13.49
C PHE A 151 7.15 -1.60 12.96
N ALA A 152 6.10 -2.18 12.38
CA ALA A 152 6.11 -3.57 11.92
C ALA A 152 6.25 -3.66 10.38
N PRO A 153 7.31 -4.27 9.84
CA PRO A 153 7.46 -4.47 8.41
C PRO A 153 6.57 -5.59 7.85
N LEU A 154 6.08 -5.42 6.62
CA LEU A 154 5.37 -6.46 5.85
C LEU A 154 6.30 -7.49 5.19
N SER A 155 7.54 -7.08 4.92
CA SER A 155 8.51 -7.88 4.17
C SER A 155 8.87 -9.21 4.85
N GLU A 156 9.20 -10.22 4.05
CA GLU A 156 9.72 -11.50 4.55
C GLU A 156 11.15 -11.41 5.10
N ASN A 157 11.93 -10.43 4.63
CA ASN A 157 13.33 -10.32 4.97
C ASN A 157 13.53 -9.60 6.31
N HIS A 158 13.80 -10.40 7.34
CA HIS A 158 14.13 -9.92 8.69
C HIS A 158 15.61 -10.13 9.06
N ALA A 159 16.49 -10.30 8.07
CA ALA A 159 17.93 -10.40 8.34
C ALA A 159 18.42 -9.14 9.08
N ASP A 160 19.15 -9.35 10.18
CA ASP A 160 19.70 -8.31 11.07
C ASP A 160 18.66 -7.41 11.77
N LEU A 161 17.37 -7.73 11.66
CA LEU A 161 16.31 -6.99 12.34
C LEU A 161 16.36 -7.21 13.85
N LYS A 162 16.28 -6.13 14.62
CA LYS A 162 16.21 -6.17 16.09
C LYS A 162 14.90 -5.58 16.55
N PHE A 163 14.27 -6.23 17.52
CA PHE A 163 13.03 -5.73 18.09
C PHE A 163 13.21 -4.33 18.72
N SER A 164 14.33 -4.10 19.40
CA SER A 164 14.67 -2.80 20.01
C SER A 164 14.71 -1.64 19.02
N ASP A 165 14.96 -1.92 17.74
CA ASP A 165 15.09 -0.93 16.67
C ASP A 165 13.72 -0.52 16.09
N LEU A 166 12.68 -1.30 16.40
CA LEU A 166 11.32 -1.13 15.90
C LEU A 166 10.35 -0.57 16.93
N VAL A 167 10.72 -0.61 18.21
CA VAL A 167 9.84 -0.25 19.32
C VAL A 167 10.31 1.05 19.97
N VAL A 168 9.37 1.96 20.16
CA VAL A 168 9.52 3.14 21.01
C VAL A 168 8.79 2.85 22.31
N GLU A 169 9.48 2.97 23.44
CA GLU A 169 8.92 2.78 24.78
C GLU A 169 8.56 4.14 25.42
N GLY A 170 7.42 4.18 26.11
CA GLY A 170 6.96 5.34 26.88
C GLY A 170 6.18 6.39 26.10
N GLU A 171 6.06 6.24 24.77
CA GLU A 171 5.42 7.23 23.90
C GLU A 171 4.49 6.57 22.86
N MET A 172 3.26 7.08 22.77
CA MET A 172 2.32 6.80 21.69
C MET A 172 2.48 7.85 20.59
N PHE A 173 3.44 7.61 19.71
CA PHE A 173 3.81 8.50 18.63
C PHE A 173 2.81 8.41 17.48
N ARG A 174 1.81 9.30 17.49
CA ARG A 174 0.76 9.40 16.46
C ARG A 174 1.27 10.12 15.21
N LEU A 175 1.09 9.47 14.07
CA LEU A 175 1.38 10.05 12.77
C LEU A 175 0.23 10.93 12.27
N PRO A 176 0.49 11.95 11.44
CA PRO A 176 -0.56 12.83 10.90
C PRO A 176 -1.58 12.04 10.08
N GLU A 177 -2.88 12.23 10.30
CA GLU A 177 -3.92 11.62 9.46
C GLU A 177 -3.91 12.21 8.05
N LYS A 178 -3.77 13.53 7.96
CA LYS A 178 -3.72 14.29 6.72
C LYS A 178 -2.28 14.51 6.23
N PRO A 179 -2.06 14.64 4.91
CA PRO A 179 -0.80 15.13 4.35
C PRO A 179 -0.38 16.43 5.04
N MET A 180 0.90 16.52 5.39
CA MET A 180 1.48 17.63 6.18
C MET A 180 1.26 19.02 5.55
N GLU A 181 0.91 19.07 4.26
CA GLU A 181 0.65 20.30 3.51
C GLU A 181 -0.64 21.05 3.93
N GLU A 182 -1.66 20.34 4.45
CA GLU A 182 -2.88 20.95 5.04
C GLU A 182 -2.68 21.40 6.49
N VAL A 183 -1.58 21.01 7.14
CA VAL A 183 -1.31 21.24 8.58
C VAL A 183 -0.49 22.51 8.79
N LYS A 184 -0.84 23.61 8.11
CA LYS A 184 -0.18 24.92 8.32
C LYS A 184 -0.83 25.76 9.42
N SER A 185 -1.95 25.33 9.99
CA SER A 185 -2.75 26.16 10.93
C SER A 185 -2.87 25.61 12.36
N SER A 186 -2.16 24.55 12.73
CA SER A 186 -2.17 24.02 14.10
C SER A 186 -0.76 23.64 14.55
N THR A 187 0.11 24.64 14.63
CA THR A 187 1.44 24.51 15.20
C THR A 187 1.34 24.30 16.71
N GLN A 188 1.23 23.04 17.13
CA GLN A 188 1.61 22.61 18.48
C GLN A 188 2.11 21.15 18.40
N GLY A 189 3.42 20.98 18.16
CA GLY A 189 4.15 19.80 18.63
C GLY A 189 4.25 18.56 17.75
N MET A 190 4.28 18.65 16.41
CA MET A 190 4.72 17.49 15.61
C MET A 190 6.21 17.28 15.82
N ILE A 191 6.52 16.29 16.65
CA ILE A 191 7.84 15.67 16.68
C ILE A 191 7.99 14.91 15.35
N ASN A 192 8.94 15.31 14.51
CA ASN A 192 9.19 14.64 13.23
C ASN A 192 10.14 13.45 13.37
N GLN A 193 10.63 13.17 14.57
CA GLN A 193 11.58 12.09 14.82
C GLN A 193 11.38 11.48 16.20
N VAL A 194 11.41 10.17 16.30
CA VAL A 194 11.31 9.46 17.58
C VAL A 194 12.49 8.51 17.73
N THR A 195 12.89 8.20 18.96
CA THR A 195 14.03 7.31 19.21
C THR A 195 13.50 5.95 19.67
N ALA A 196 13.84 4.90 18.93
CA ALA A 196 13.55 3.52 19.32
C ALA A 196 14.41 3.10 20.52
N LEU A 197 13.99 2.03 21.22
CA LEU A 197 14.66 1.49 22.40
C LEU A 197 16.14 1.15 22.15
N GLY A 198 16.48 0.72 20.93
CA GLY A 198 17.84 0.43 20.47
C GLY A 198 18.71 1.66 20.23
N GLY A 199 18.18 2.88 20.44
CA GLY A 199 18.85 4.15 20.19
C GLY A 199 18.76 4.64 18.74
N GLN A 200 18.07 3.90 17.87
CA GLN A 200 17.84 4.31 16.50
C GLN A 200 16.88 5.49 16.43
N VAL A 201 17.27 6.53 15.70
CA VAL A 201 16.37 7.65 15.38
C VAL A 201 15.52 7.25 14.17
N ILE A 202 14.21 7.35 14.34
CA ILE A 202 13.18 7.15 13.33
C ILE A 202 12.69 8.53 12.89
N ASN A 203 13.14 8.97 11.72
CA ASN A 203 12.73 10.23 11.11
C ASN A 203 11.50 10.02 10.23
N ILE A 204 10.48 10.85 10.43
CA ILE A 204 9.24 10.84 9.67
C ILE A 204 9.30 11.92 8.59
N THR A 205 9.14 11.49 7.34
CA THR A 205 9.09 12.39 6.19
C THR A 205 7.79 12.19 5.41
N VAL A 206 7.41 13.22 4.63
CA VAL A 206 6.21 13.21 3.79
C VAL A 206 6.65 13.60 2.38
N ASP A 207 6.19 12.87 1.38
CA ASP A 207 6.43 13.23 -0.02
C ASP A 207 5.40 14.24 -0.55
N SER A 208 5.56 14.65 -1.82
CA SER A 208 4.65 15.58 -2.49
C SER A 208 3.25 15.02 -2.73
N SER A 209 3.04 13.71 -2.59
CA SER A 209 1.71 13.08 -2.68
C SER A 209 1.02 12.99 -1.33
N GLY A 210 1.70 13.33 -0.24
CA GLY A 210 1.20 13.18 1.12
C GLY A 210 1.48 11.81 1.74
N LYS A 211 2.25 10.94 1.08
CA LYS A 211 2.64 9.62 1.60
C LYS A 211 3.71 9.79 2.67
N LEU A 212 3.56 9.04 3.76
CA LEU A 212 4.47 9.07 4.90
C LEU A 212 5.56 8.01 4.81
N TYR A 213 6.73 8.34 5.34
CA TYR A 213 7.90 7.47 5.37
C TYR A 213 8.55 7.51 6.75
N ALA A 214 9.02 6.36 7.22
CA ALA A 214 9.88 6.24 8.39
C ALA A 214 11.28 5.84 7.93
N ASN A 215 12.29 6.68 8.14
CA ASN A 215 13.65 6.48 7.64
C ASN A 215 13.72 6.17 6.13
N ASN A 216 12.90 6.84 5.32
CA ASN A 216 12.73 6.61 3.87
C ASN A 216 12.04 5.29 3.50
N VAL A 217 11.53 4.53 4.47
CA VAL A 217 10.68 3.36 4.22
C VAL A 217 9.23 3.80 4.21
N PRO A 218 8.45 3.46 3.16
CA PRO A 218 7.02 3.74 3.11
C PRO A 218 6.26 3.19 4.31
N ILE A 219 5.39 4.02 4.89
CA ILE A 219 4.41 3.62 5.89
C ILE A 219 3.12 3.25 5.14
N VAL A 220 2.70 2.00 5.27
CA VAL A 220 1.55 1.42 4.56
C VAL A 220 0.26 1.69 5.34
N GLU A 221 0.27 1.40 6.63
CA GLU A 221 -0.83 1.68 7.56
C GLU A 221 -0.27 2.36 8.81
N LYS A 222 -1.08 3.18 9.47
CA LYS A 222 -0.63 4.02 10.60
C LYS A 222 -1.69 4.16 11.66
N ASN A 223 -1.26 4.50 12.87
CA ASN A 223 -2.12 4.82 14.01
C ASN A 223 -3.12 3.71 14.37
N ILE A 224 -2.75 2.44 14.16
CA ILE A 224 -3.61 1.32 14.57
C ILE A 224 -3.44 1.17 16.08
N ALA A 225 -4.48 1.51 16.83
CA ALA A 225 -4.42 1.60 18.29
C ALA A 225 -4.70 0.27 18.99
N THR A 226 -4.01 0.06 20.12
CA THR A 226 -4.24 -0.97 21.14
C THR A 226 -4.28 -0.30 22.51
N MET A 227 -4.70 -1.02 23.55
CA MET A 227 -4.71 -0.45 24.91
C MET A 227 -3.33 0.01 25.40
N ASN A 228 -2.26 -0.59 24.86
CA ASN A 228 -0.88 -0.31 25.23
C ASN A 228 -0.08 0.42 24.16
N GLY A 229 -0.69 0.91 23.07
CA GLY A 229 0.12 1.57 22.07
C GLY A 229 -0.46 1.82 20.69
N LEU A 230 0.46 2.12 19.77
CA LEU A 230 0.18 2.37 18.37
C LEU A 230 1.07 1.51 17.49
N LEU A 231 0.46 0.92 16.47
CA LEU A 231 1.14 0.19 15.42
C LEU A 231 1.17 1.03 14.15
N HIS A 232 2.35 1.13 13.55
CA HIS A 232 2.58 1.60 12.19
C HIS A 232 3.15 0.44 11.38
N ILE A 233 2.58 0.18 10.21
CA ILE A 233 3.02 -0.88 9.32
C ILE A 233 3.91 -0.27 8.24
N THR A 234 5.12 -0.80 8.07
CA THR A 234 6.06 -0.38 7.03
C THR A 234 6.19 -1.41 5.92
N GLU A 235 6.58 -0.98 4.73
CA GLU A 235 6.76 -1.90 3.59
C GLU A 235 7.93 -2.87 3.81
N THR A 236 9.05 -2.36 4.35
CA THR A 236 10.27 -3.11 4.67
C THR A 236 10.77 -2.76 6.07
N PRO A 237 11.81 -3.42 6.61
CA PRO A 237 12.34 -3.08 7.92
C PRO A 237 12.98 -1.69 7.88
N ILE A 238 12.76 -0.91 8.95
CA ILE A 238 13.34 0.42 9.09
C ILE A 238 14.82 0.26 9.45
N SER A 239 15.71 0.50 8.49
CA SER A 239 17.16 0.49 8.75
C SER A 239 17.59 1.70 9.57
N SER A 240 18.65 1.54 10.35
CA SER A 240 19.25 2.67 11.08
C SER A 240 19.82 3.67 10.09
N HIS A 241 19.30 4.91 10.09
CA HIS A 241 20.10 6.02 9.60
C HIS A 241 21.24 6.19 10.60
N THR A 242 22.42 5.72 10.25
CA THR A 242 23.63 6.17 10.91
C THR A 242 23.63 7.68 10.74
N SER A 243 23.43 8.42 11.83
CA SER A 243 23.56 9.88 11.83
C SER A 243 24.87 10.23 11.13
N ILE A 244 24.75 10.84 9.95
CA ILE A 244 25.87 11.49 9.29
C ILE A 244 26.26 12.62 10.24
N HIS A 245 27.27 12.37 11.08
CA HIS A 245 28.00 13.44 11.71
C HIS A 245 28.45 14.41 10.61
N ALA A 246 28.20 15.69 10.86
CA ALA A 246 28.79 16.82 10.14
C ALA A 246 30.26 16.54 9.77
N PRO A 247 30.76 17.08 8.63
CA PRO A 247 32.01 16.64 8.02
C PRO A 247 33.14 16.70 9.04
N SER A 248 33.49 15.53 9.58
CA SER A 248 34.79 15.35 10.19
C SER A 248 35.77 15.57 9.05
N SER A 249 36.64 16.55 9.24
CA SER A 249 37.83 16.76 8.46
C SER A 249 38.42 15.42 8.04
N TYR A 250 38.40 15.17 6.74
CA TYR A 250 38.96 14.00 6.10
C TYR A 250 40.48 14.00 6.31
N SER A 251 40.94 13.46 7.45
CA SER A 251 42.29 12.96 7.56
C SER A 251 42.31 11.59 6.92
N THR A 252 42.72 11.57 5.66
CA THR A 252 43.01 10.38 4.87
C THR A 252 43.98 9.46 5.62
N GLU A 253 43.50 8.43 6.30
CA GLU A 253 44.27 7.21 6.52
C GLU A 253 43.90 6.22 5.41
N LYS A 254 44.60 6.37 4.28
CA LYS A 254 44.63 5.33 3.25
C LYS A 254 45.37 4.12 3.83
N SER A 255 44.63 3.04 4.08
CA SER A 255 45.24 1.73 4.25
C SER A 255 45.95 1.35 2.93
N ASN A 256 47.29 1.35 2.95
CA ASN A 256 48.15 1.16 1.79
C ASN A 256 48.11 -0.25 1.18
N SER A 257 47.34 -1.19 1.72
CA SER A 257 47.43 -2.60 1.31
C SER A 257 46.53 -2.97 0.12
N THR A 258 45.33 -2.38 -0.01
CA THR A 258 44.37 -2.76 -1.06
C THR A 258 44.61 -2.04 -2.39
N ILE A 259 45.13 -0.82 -2.36
CA ILE A 259 45.42 -0.03 -3.57
C ILE A 259 46.62 -0.60 -4.34
N ILE A 260 47.63 -1.12 -3.64
CA ILE A 260 48.81 -1.71 -4.27
C ILE A 260 48.43 -2.99 -5.03
N ALA A 261 47.52 -3.81 -4.49
CA ALA A 261 47.09 -5.04 -5.15
C ALA A 261 46.34 -4.77 -6.48
N VAL A 262 45.42 -3.80 -6.50
CA VAL A 262 44.65 -3.46 -7.71
C VAL A 262 45.53 -2.79 -8.77
N CYS A 263 46.48 -1.93 -8.38
CA CYS A 263 47.42 -1.32 -9.31
C CYS A 263 48.41 -2.34 -9.91
N VAL A 264 48.90 -3.30 -9.12
CA VAL A 264 49.82 -4.34 -9.64
C VAL A 264 49.11 -5.27 -10.62
N VAL A 265 47.87 -5.68 -10.34
CA VAL A 265 47.09 -6.54 -11.26
C VAL A 265 46.79 -5.81 -12.57
N THR A 266 46.41 -4.53 -12.53
CA THR A 266 46.15 -3.75 -13.75
C THR A 266 47.40 -3.53 -14.59
N ILE A 267 48.56 -3.25 -13.96
CA ILE A 267 49.84 -3.10 -14.67
C ILE A 267 50.27 -4.43 -15.33
N ILE A 268 50.09 -5.56 -14.63
CA ILE A 268 50.41 -6.88 -15.20
C ILE A 268 49.52 -7.19 -16.40
N VAL A 269 48.21 -6.93 -16.32
CA VAL A 269 47.28 -7.14 -17.44
C VAL A 269 47.66 -6.28 -18.65
N VAL A 270 47.98 -5.00 -18.43
CA VAL A 270 48.41 -4.10 -19.51
C VAL A 270 49.73 -4.57 -20.13
N ALA A 271 50.69 -5.00 -19.33
CA ALA A 271 51.96 -5.53 -19.82
C ALA A 271 51.77 -6.80 -20.68
N ILE A 272 50.86 -7.70 -20.28
CA ILE A 272 50.53 -8.91 -21.05
C ILE A 272 49.90 -8.52 -22.40
N ILE A 273 48.98 -7.56 -22.42
CA ILE A 273 48.35 -7.08 -23.66
C ILE A 273 49.40 -6.52 -24.62
N ILE A 274 50.31 -5.67 -24.12
CA ILE A 274 51.40 -5.11 -24.93
C ILE A 274 52.29 -6.22 -25.50
N LEU A 275 52.62 -7.23 -24.70
CA LEU A 275 53.46 -8.35 -25.12
C LEU A 275 52.77 -9.20 -26.21
N VAL A 276 51.47 -9.46 -26.06
CA VAL A 276 50.67 -10.15 -27.09
C VAL A 276 50.65 -9.35 -28.39
N VAL A 277 50.39 -8.04 -28.32
CA VAL A 277 50.38 -7.17 -29.51
C VAL A 277 51.76 -7.15 -30.17
N ALA A 278 52.84 -7.06 -29.41
CA ALA A 278 54.21 -7.11 -29.94
C ALA A 278 54.51 -8.45 -30.63
N VAL A 279 54.11 -9.58 -30.04
CA VAL A 279 54.27 -10.91 -30.64
C VAL A 279 53.46 -11.03 -31.93
N LEU A 280 52.21 -10.56 -31.95
CA LEU A 280 51.38 -10.54 -33.16
C LEU A 280 51.99 -9.65 -34.24
N PHE A 281 52.54 -8.50 -33.87
CA PHE A 281 53.20 -7.59 -34.79
C PHE A 281 54.47 -8.22 -35.39
N ILE A 282 55.32 -8.83 -34.55
CA ILE A 282 56.51 -9.57 -34.98
C ILE A 282 56.13 -10.75 -35.88
N LYS A 283 55.08 -11.50 -35.53
CA LYS A 283 54.57 -12.60 -36.35
C LYS A 283 54.03 -12.10 -37.68
N SER A 284 53.33 -10.96 -37.71
CA SER A 284 52.86 -10.34 -38.97
C SER A 284 54.03 -9.90 -39.84
N LYS A 285 55.10 -9.36 -39.24
CA LYS A 285 56.30 -8.94 -39.97
C LYS A 285 57.09 -10.13 -40.50
N LYS A 286 57.21 -11.21 -39.72
CA LYS A 286 57.89 -12.45 -40.13
C LYS A 286 57.12 -13.21 -41.22
N ASN A 287 55.79 -13.08 -41.25
CA ASN A 287 54.94 -13.61 -42.32
C ASN A 287 54.87 -12.67 -43.55
N GLY A 288 55.24 -11.40 -43.40
CA GLY A 288 55.31 -10.42 -44.50
C GLY A 288 56.59 -10.49 -45.34
N ASP A 289 57.67 -11.08 -44.81
CA ASP A 289 58.97 -11.19 -45.50
C ASP A 289 59.22 -12.57 -46.16
N LEU A 290 58.23 -13.45 -46.20
CA LEU A 290 58.36 -14.80 -46.80
C LEU A 290 57.33 -15.08 -47.90
N ASN A 291 57.07 -14.11 -48.78
CA ASN A 291 56.22 -14.33 -49.96
C ASN A 291 56.62 -13.50 -51.19
N ILE A 292 57.93 -13.39 -51.45
CA ILE A 292 58.47 -12.90 -52.72
C ILE A 292 59.59 -13.84 -53.17
N PHE A 293 59.28 -15.08 -53.55
CA PHE A 293 60.02 -15.81 -54.59
C PHE A 293 59.22 -17.06 -55.03
N ASN A 294 58.99 -17.15 -56.35
CA ASN A 294 58.22 -18.14 -57.12
C ASN A 294 56.69 -18.02 -57.04
N ARG A 295 55.91 -17.94 -58.12
CA ARG A 295 56.16 -18.36 -59.52
C ARG A 295 55.20 -17.61 -60.46
N ARG A 296 55.70 -17.12 -61.59
CA ARG A 296 54.88 -16.66 -62.72
C ARG A 296 54.19 -17.84 -63.42
N ARG A 297 52.96 -17.60 -63.90
CA ARG A 297 52.46 -17.64 -65.31
C ARG A 297 51.17 -18.45 -65.52
N TYR A 298 50.26 -17.80 -66.28
CA TYR A 298 49.22 -18.35 -67.17
C TYR A 298 47.94 -18.86 -66.47
N THR A 299 46.69 -18.46 -66.77
CA THR A 299 46.09 -17.82 -67.96
C THR A 299 44.66 -17.30 -67.65
N LYS A 300 44.25 -16.20 -68.31
CA LYS A 300 42.99 -15.97 -69.06
C LYS A 300 41.67 -16.40 -68.39
N GLY A 301 40.65 -15.57 -68.15
CA GLY A 301 40.27 -14.26 -68.63
C GLY A 301 38.73 -14.15 -68.55
N SER A 302 38.22 -12.93 -68.70
CA SER A 302 36.82 -12.53 -68.97
C SER A 302 35.90 -12.29 -67.77
N ASP A 303 35.46 -11.03 -67.75
CA ASP A 303 34.42 -10.36 -66.96
C ASP A 303 33.05 -11.06 -66.99
N THR A 304 32.23 -10.88 -65.95
CA THR A 304 31.09 -9.93 -65.93
C THR A 304 30.25 -10.05 -64.64
N THR A 305 30.19 -8.93 -63.91
CA THR A 305 29.02 -8.28 -63.28
C THR A 305 27.87 -9.07 -62.58
N VAL A 306 27.70 -8.75 -61.29
CA VAL A 306 26.47 -8.20 -60.64
C VAL A 306 25.22 -9.11 -60.49
N SER A 307 24.91 -9.56 -59.25
CA SER A 307 23.82 -9.05 -58.38
C SER A 307 23.06 -10.07 -57.51
N PHE A 308 22.80 -9.61 -56.28
CA PHE A 308 21.67 -9.84 -55.35
C PHE A 308 21.08 -11.25 -55.16
N ALA A 309 21.29 -11.77 -53.94
CA ALA A 309 20.45 -12.80 -53.34
C ALA A 309 19.31 -12.17 -52.51
N ARG A 310 18.06 -12.56 -52.79
CA ARG A 310 16.93 -12.49 -51.86
C ARG A 310 15.83 -13.47 -52.28
N LEU A 311 15.08 -13.92 -51.27
CA LEU A 311 13.99 -14.92 -51.25
C LEU A 311 14.51 -16.37 -51.15
N GLY A 312 13.99 -17.21 -50.26
CA GLY A 312 12.84 -17.10 -49.38
C GLY A 312 12.44 -18.51 -48.94
N ALA A 313 12.06 -18.61 -47.66
CA ALA A 313 10.96 -19.44 -47.15
C ALA A 313 10.93 -20.94 -47.46
N HIS A 314 10.87 -21.75 -46.40
CA HIS A 314 10.21 -23.05 -46.45
C HIS A 314 9.14 -23.07 -45.35
N GLU A 315 7.92 -23.33 -45.80
CA GLU A 315 6.67 -23.50 -45.06
C GLU A 315 6.69 -24.69 -44.09
N ASP A 316 6.00 -24.46 -42.97
CA ASP A 316 4.92 -25.24 -42.34
C ASP A 316 4.62 -26.66 -42.86
N ASP A 317 4.49 -27.61 -41.93
CA ASP A 317 3.24 -28.35 -41.69
C ASP A 317 3.34 -29.28 -40.45
N LEU A 318 2.19 -29.42 -39.77
CA LEU A 318 1.81 -30.23 -38.57
C LEU A 318 1.94 -29.60 -37.18
#